data_AF-A0A257MDC7-F1
#
_entry.id   AF-A0A257MDC7-F1
#
_cell.length_a   1.000
_cell.length_b   1.000
_cell.length_c   1.000
_cell.angle_alpha   90.00
_cell.angle_beta   90.00
_cell.angle_gamma   90.00
#
_symmetry.space_group_name_H-M   'P 1'
#
loop_
_entity.id
_entity.type
_entity.pdbx_description
1 polymer ?
#
loop_
_entity_poly.entity_id
_entity_poly.type
_entity_poly.pdbx_seq_one_letter_code
_entity_poly.pdbx_strand_id
1 'polypeptide(L)'
;MLDDHDGAVLPLAIYLAELAGPRAKAVLKPAIELLAGVPSIVYGFLGVIILVSYLQDSFDMLTGRSILAGSILLGIMFIPYLTTICEDALRAVPSEFKEGSLALGANRWQTLRNVTIPAASSGITAAVLLNIGSIIGETMAVLLVVGNVARIASPIYDVFDQGATFTSVIAGEMGEVARGSMHYHALFAVGFALLIVVSILSLIADYARARIRRKFGGY
;
A
#
# COMPACT_ATOMS: atom_id res chain seq x y z
N MET A 1 8.38 -20.01 -6.92
CA MET A 1 8.71 -18.89 -7.83
C MET A 1 7.66 -17.81 -7.60
N LEU A 2 7.70 -17.25 -6.39
CA LEU A 2 6.98 -16.04 -5.99
C LEU A 2 8.10 -15.13 -5.53
N ASP A 3 8.26 -14.07 -6.30
CA ASP A 3 9.49 -13.32 -6.48
C ASP A 3 9.92 -12.50 -5.27
N ASP A 4 11.21 -12.23 -5.28
CA ASP A 4 12.10 -11.52 -4.35
C ASP A 4 11.75 -10.03 -4.11
N HIS A 5 10.50 -9.60 -4.34
CA HIS A 5 10.12 -8.18 -4.32
C HIS A 5 9.45 -7.71 -3.01
N ASP A 6 9.22 -8.59 -2.04
CA ASP A 6 8.60 -8.28 -0.73
C ASP A 6 9.64 -8.13 0.42
N GLY A 7 10.84 -7.64 0.11
CA GLY A 7 12.07 -7.82 0.89
C GLY A 7 12.11 -7.34 2.36
N ALA A 8 11.10 -6.60 2.85
CA ALA A 8 11.04 -6.17 4.25
C ALA A 8 9.67 -6.39 4.93
N VAL A 9 8.58 -6.40 4.16
CA VAL A 9 7.22 -6.39 4.72
C VAL A 9 6.80 -7.77 5.23
N LEU A 10 7.03 -8.81 4.43
CA LEU A 10 6.67 -10.17 4.79
C LEU A 10 7.53 -10.71 5.95
N PRO A 11 8.86 -10.49 5.97
CA PRO A 11 9.69 -10.85 7.13
C PRO A 11 9.26 -10.14 8.41
N LEU A 12 8.87 -8.86 8.35
CA LEU A 12 8.40 -8.10 9.52
C LEU A 12 7.05 -8.64 10.03
N ALA A 13 6.11 -8.93 9.13
CA ALA A 13 4.82 -9.51 9.50
C ALA A 13 4.99 -10.92 10.11
N ILE A 14 5.85 -11.74 9.52
CA ILE A 14 6.21 -13.07 10.05
C ILE A 14 6.85 -12.94 11.43
N TYR A 15 7.75 -11.98 11.60
CA TYR A 15 8.38 -11.73 12.90
C TYR A 15 7.35 -11.38 13.97
N LEU A 16 6.45 -10.43 13.71
CA LEU A 16 5.42 -10.00 14.66
C LEU A 16 4.34 -11.05 14.94
N ALA A 17 4.05 -11.89 13.94
CA ALA A 17 3.07 -12.96 14.07
C ALA A 17 3.60 -14.13 14.90
N GLU A 18 4.83 -14.59 14.63
CA GLU A 18 5.28 -15.93 15.04
C GLU A 18 6.60 -15.96 15.83
N LEU A 19 7.49 -14.97 15.66
CA LEU A 19 8.84 -14.99 16.25
C LEU A 19 9.01 -13.99 17.41
N ALA A 20 8.21 -12.92 17.44
CA ALA A 20 8.34 -11.84 18.40
C ALA A 20 8.00 -12.31 19.82
N GLY A 21 8.96 -12.14 20.74
CA GLY A 21 8.73 -12.38 22.16
C GLY A 21 7.67 -11.44 22.75
N PRO A 22 7.12 -11.75 23.94
CA PRO A 22 6.00 -11.00 24.54
C PRO A 22 6.29 -9.50 24.69
N ARG A 23 7.52 -9.14 25.09
CA ARG A 23 7.97 -7.76 25.27
C ARG A 23 8.10 -7.01 23.94
N ALA A 24 8.69 -7.64 22.93
CA ALA A 24 8.85 -7.05 21.60
C ALA A 24 7.48 -6.82 20.96
N LYS A 25 6.57 -7.78 21.07
CA LYS A 25 5.20 -7.68 20.57
C LYS A 25 4.40 -6.59 21.28
N ALA A 26 4.55 -6.42 22.59
CA ALA A 26 3.88 -5.37 23.34
C ALA A 26 4.29 -3.94 22.95
N VAL A 27 5.46 -3.77 22.30
CA VAL A 27 5.96 -2.46 21.86
C VAL A 27 5.80 -2.27 20.36
N LEU A 28 6.27 -3.22 19.56
CA LEU A 28 6.31 -3.11 18.10
C LEU A 28 4.92 -3.13 17.47
N LYS A 29 4.00 -3.97 17.97
CA LYS A 29 2.66 -4.06 17.39
C LYS A 29 1.89 -2.74 17.54
N PRO A 30 1.74 -2.16 18.75
CA PRO A 30 1.11 -0.85 18.87
C PRO A 30 1.83 0.23 18.08
N ALA A 31 3.18 0.24 18.03
CA ALA A 31 3.91 1.24 17.26
C ALA A 31 3.60 1.17 15.75
N ILE A 32 3.52 -0.03 15.18
CA ILE A 32 3.19 -0.22 13.76
C ILE A 32 1.73 0.09 13.47
N GLU A 33 0.81 -0.30 14.35
CA GLU A 33 -0.61 0.05 14.23
C GLU A 33 -0.83 1.56 14.36
N LEU A 34 -0.08 2.23 15.24
CA LEU A 34 -0.12 3.69 15.35
C LEU A 34 0.42 4.37 14.10
N LEU A 35 1.53 3.87 13.52
CA LEU A 35 2.04 4.36 12.23
C LEU A 35 1.03 4.14 11.11
N ALA A 36 0.45 2.95 11.01
CA ALA A 36 -0.64 2.67 10.06
C ALA A 36 -1.91 3.49 10.35
N GLY A 37 -2.09 4.03 11.55
CA GLY A 37 -3.21 4.90 11.90
C GLY A 37 -2.99 6.37 11.58
N VAL A 38 -1.77 6.78 11.19
CA VAL A 38 -1.45 8.18 10.90
C VAL A 38 -2.20 8.63 9.63
N PRO A 39 -2.94 9.76 9.67
CA PRO A 39 -3.63 10.29 8.49
C PRO A 39 -2.66 10.58 7.34
N SER A 40 -3.04 10.24 6.11
CA SER A 40 -2.14 10.35 4.96
C SER A 40 -1.66 11.79 4.66
N ILE A 41 -2.45 12.80 5.04
CA ILE A 41 -2.04 14.22 4.95
C ILE A 41 -0.80 14.52 5.79
N VAL A 42 -0.63 13.87 6.95
CA VAL A 42 0.52 14.05 7.83
C VAL A 42 1.78 13.51 7.15
N TYR A 43 1.67 12.33 6.52
CA TYR A 43 2.75 11.78 5.71
C TYR A 43 3.09 12.69 4.51
N GLY A 44 2.08 13.19 3.80
CA GLY A 44 2.28 14.14 2.71
C GLY A 44 3.02 15.40 3.16
N PHE A 45 2.62 15.98 4.29
CA PHE A 45 3.26 17.16 4.85
C PHE A 45 4.71 16.92 5.28
N LEU A 46 4.97 15.81 6.00
CA LEU A 46 6.34 15.41 6.35
C LEU A 46 7.18 15.09 5.11
N GLY A 47 6.55 14.51 4.09
CA GLY A 47 7.17 14.25 2.79
C GLY A 47 7.62 15.54 2.12
N VAL A 48 6.83 16.61 2.18
CA VAL A 48 7.25 17.92 1.64
C VAL A 48 8.43 18.51 2.42
N ILE A 49 8.40 18.45 3.75
CA ILE A 49 9.44 19.06 4.59
C ILE A 49 10.76 18.30 4.52
N ILE A 50 10.71 16.98 4.50
CA ILE A 50 11.89 16.13 4.64
C ILE A 50 12.31 15.58 3.28
N LEU A 51 11.42 14.82 2.64
CA LEU A 51 11.76 14.06 1.43
C LEU A 51 11.94 14.97 0.21
N VAL A 52 11.00 15.87 -0.04
CA VAL A 52 11.04 16.81 -1.18
C VAL A 52 12.24 17.74 -1.05
N SER A 53 12.46 18.34 0.12
CA SER A 53 13.64 19.18 0.36
C SER A 53 14.95 18.40 0.20
N TYR A 54 15.03 17.17 0.73
CA TYR A 54 16.20 16.32 0.52
C TYR A 54 16.46 16.00 -0.96
N LEU A 55 15.42 15.67 -1.72
CA LEU A 55 15.54 15.40 -3.15
C LEU A 55 15.90 16.66 -3.93
N GLN A 56 15.37 17.81 -3.52
CA GLN A 56 15.70 19.11 -4.10
C GLN A 56 17.21 19.39 -4.01
N ASP A 57 17.78 19.25 -2.81
CA ASP A 57 19.20 19.52 -2.57
C ASP A 57 20.12 18.45 -3.16
N SER A 58 19.71 17.17 -3.13
CA SER A 58 20.55 16.05 -3.57
C SER A 58 20.60 15.89 -5.10
N PHE A 59 19.52 16.27 -5.80
CA PHE A 59 19.39 16.09 -7.25
C PHE A 59 19.31 17.43 -8.01
N ASP A 60 19.59 18.56 -7.36
CA ASP A 60 19.55 19.92 -7.92
C ASP A 60 18.23 20.22 -8.66
N MET A 61 17.12 19.80 -8.06
CA MET A 61 15.79 19.95 -8.64
C MET A 61 15.23 21.34 -8.32
N LEU A 62 14.42 21.91 -9.20
CA LEU A 62 13.83 23.24 -8.98
C LEU A 62 12.86 23.29 -7.78
N THR A 63 12.10 22.22 -7.56
CA THR A 63 11.06 22.16 -6.52
C THR A 63 11.11 20.92 -5.63
N GLY A 64 11.94 19.92 -5.99
CA GLY A 64 11.98 18.59 -5.35
C GLY A 64 10.71 17.73 -5.52
N ARG A 65 9.57 18.34 -5.86
CA ARG A 65 8.30 17.66 -6.11
C ARG A 65 8.36 16.89 -7.41
N SER A 66 8.05 15.61 -7.35
CA SER A 66 8.21 14.70 -8.48
C SER A 66 7.40 13.42 -8.32
N ILE A 67 7.21 12.69 -9.42
CA ILE A 67 6.64 11.34 -9.41
C ILE A 67 7.48 10.41 -8.52
N LEU A 68 8.81 10.61 -8.50
CA LEU A 68 9.74 9.84 -7.68
C LEU A 68 9.46 10.07 -6.19
N ALA A 69 9.37 11.33 -5.77
CA ALA A 69 9.07 11.70 -4.39
C ALA A 69 7.73 11.10 -3.93
N GLY A 70 6.70 11.16 -4.79
CA GLY A 70 5.41 10.53 -4.52
C GLY A 70 5.53 9.01 -4.35
N SER A 71 6.23 8.34 -5.26
CA SER A 71 6.41 6.89 -5.23
C SER A 71 7.15 6.42 -3.97
N ILE A 72 8.21 7.13 -3.57
CA ILE A 72 8.96 6.84 -2.33
C ILE A 72 8.08 7.05 -1.10
N LEU A 73 7.36 8.17 -1.02
CA LEU A 73 6.48 8.46 0.12
C LEU A 73 5.41 7.39 0.28
N LEU A 74 4.73 7.03 -0.83
CA LEU A 74 3.72 5.97 -0.82
C LEU A 74 4.33 4.65 -0.37
N GLY A 75 5.48 4.25 -0.90
CA GLY A 75 6.18 3.03 -0.46
C GLY A 75 6.40 3.00 1.05
N ILE A 76 6.94 4.08 1.63
CA ILE A 76 7.19 4.18 3.07
C ILE A 76 5.89 4.13 3.88
N MET A 77 4.85 4.85 3.45
CA MET A 77 3.56 4.92 4.13
C MET A 77 2.83 3.58 4.14
N PHE A 78 2.91 2.81 3.06
CA PHE A 78 2.15 1.57 2.91
C PHE A 78 2.81 0.33 3.55
N ILE A 79 4.11 0.38 3.87
CA ILE A 79 4.81 -0.67 4.61
C ILE A 79 4.09 -1.04 5.93
N PRO A 80 3.85 -0.11 6.88
CA PRO A 80 3.19 -0.45 8.15
C PRO A 80 1.75 -0.94 7.96
N TYR A 81 1.03 -0.41 6.97
CA TYR A 81 -0.30 -0.89 6.60
C TYR A 81 -0.27 -2.35 6.13
N LEU A 82 0.60 -2.68 5.18
CA LEU A 82 0.67 -4.04 4.64
C LEU A 82 1.17 -5.04 5.69
N THR A 83 2.15 -4.65 6.51
CA THR A 83 2.63 -5.47 7.63
C THR A 83 1.51 -5.85 8.58
N THR A 84 0.66 -4.89 8.96
CA THR A 84 -0.45 -5.12 9.90
C THR A 84 -1.45 -6.15 9.34
N ILE A 85 -1.86 -5.98 8.08
CA ILE A 85 -2.83 -6.88 7.45
C ILE A 85 -2.24 -8.29 7.24
N CYS A 86 -0.96 -8.37 6.85
CA CYS A 86 -0.26 -9.66 6.71
C CYS A 86 -0.09 -10.38 8.05
N GLU A 87 0.19 -9.64 9.13
CA GLU A 87 0.27 -10.20 10.49
C GLU A 87 -1.08 -10.80 10.91
N ASP A 88 -2.18 -10.10 10.66
CA ASP A 88 -3.53 -10.59 10.96
C ASP A 88 -3.87 -11.84 10.16
N ALA A 89 -3.48 -11.90 8.88
CA ALA A 89 -3.63 -13.11 8.05
C ALA A 89 -2.85 -14.32 8.60
N LEU A 90 -1.64 -14.11 9.11
CA LEU A 90 -0.83 -15.17 9.72
C LEU A 90 -1.42 -15.63 11.07
N ARG A 91 -1.97 -14.71 11.86
CA ARG A 91 -2.61 -15.02 13.14
C ARG A 91 -3.97 -15.68 13.01
N ALA A 92 -4.65 -15.49 11.89
CA ALA A 92 -5.90 -16.17 11.60
C ALA A 92 -5.76 -17.69 11.39
N VAL A 93 -4.53 -18.20 11.21
CA VAL A 93 -4.26 -19.64 11.10
C VAL A 93 -4.58 -20.32 12.44
N PRO A 94 -5.51 -21.30 12.47
CA PRO A 94 -5.88 -22.02 13.69
C PRO A 94 -4.67 -22.64 14.42
N SER A 95 -4.68 -22.58 15.75
CA SER A 95 -3.58 -23.10 16.59
C SER A 95 -3.44 -24.62 16.49
N GLU A 96 -4.52 -25.33 16.20
CA GLU A 96 -4.56 -26.79 16.05
C GLU A 96 -3.61 -27.27 14.94
N PHE A 97 -3.50 -26.51 13.84
CA PHE A 97 -2.55 -26.84 12.76
C PHE A 97 -1.09 -26.68 13.22
N LYS A 98 -0.82 -25.69 14.08
CA LYS A 98 0.52 -25.41 14.60
C LYS A 98 0.91 -26.46 15.64
N GLU A 99 0.00 -26.76 16.57
CA GLU A 99 0.18 -27.78 17.61
C GLU A 99 0.31 -29.18 17.00
N GLY A 100 -0.50 -29.52 16.00
CA GLY A 100 -0.39 -30.79 15.28
C GLY A 100 0.96 -30.96 14.58
N SER A 101 1.49 -29.89 13.97
CA SER A 101 2.83 -29.91 13.37
C SER A 101 3.93 -30.16 14.41
N LEU A 102 3.85 -29.49 15.56
CA LEU A 102 4.80 -29.67 16.66
C LEU A 102 4.72 -31.08 17.27
N ALA A 103 3.50 -31.65 17.39
CA ALA A 103 3.28 -33.01 17.88
C ALA A 103 3.88 -34.09 16.96
N LEU A 104 3.99 -33.80 15.66
CA LEU A 104 4.67 -34.66 14.68
C LEU A 104 6.20 -34.51 14.72
N GLY A 105 6.76 -33.78 15.69
CA GLY A 105 8.20 -33.57 15.85
C GLY A 105 8.79 -32.46 14.98
N ALA A 106 7.95 -31.64 14.33
CA ALA A 106 8.45 -30.48 13.59
C ALA A 106 8.97 -29.40 14.55
N ASN A 107 9.98 -28.66 14.13
CA ASN A 107 10.44 -27.47 14.85
C ASN A 107 9.63 -26.22 14.44
N ARG A 108 9.71 -25.14 15.24
CA ARG A 108 8.97 -23.90 15.00
C ARG A 108 9.19 -23.31 13.59
N TRP A 109 10.40 -23.41 13.06
CA TRP A 109 10.72 -22.93 11.71
C TRP A 109 10.06 -23.78 10.61
N GLN A 110 10.05 -25.10 10.78
CA GLN A 110 9.36 -26.04 9.89
C GLN A 110 7.85 -25.83 9.94
N THR A 111 7.26 -25.63 11.13
CA THR A 111 5.83 -25.30 11.28
C THR A 111 5.48 -23.97 10.62
N LEU A 112 6.33 -22.95 10.78
CA LEU A 112 6.14 -21.66 10.12
C LEU A 112 6.13 -21.81 8.60
N ARG A 113 7.19 -22.43 8.05
CA ARG A 113 7.41 -22.52 6.60
C ARG A 113 6.45 -23.49 5.90
N ASN A 114 6.14 -24.62 6.52
CA ASN A 114 5.41 -25.70 5.85
C ASN A 114 3.92 -25.73 6.21
N VAL A 115 3.50 -25.04 7.28
CA VAL A 115 2.10 -25.06 7.73
C VAL A 115 1.53 -23.64 7.76
N THR A 116 2.14 -22.74 8.53
CA THR A 116 1.55 -21.41 8.79
C THR A 116 1.55 -20.52 7.55
N ILE A 117 2.69 -20.33 6.88
CA ILE A 117 2.79 -19.51 5.66
C ILE A 117 1.88 -20.06 4.53
N PRO A 118 1.90 -21.37 4.22
CA PRO A 118 0.99 -21.92 3.21
C PRO A 118 -0.49 -21.78 3.58
N ALA A 119 -0.86 -21.99 4.85
CA ALA A 119 -2.24 -21.82 5.31
C ALA A 119 -2.70 -20.35 5.22
N ALA A 120 -1.82 -19.41 5.57
CA ALA A 120 -2.09 -17.97 5.49
C ALA A 120 -1.98 -17.38 4.08
N SER A 121 -1.51 -18.13 3.09
CA SER A 121 -1.17 -17.64 1.74
C SER A 121 -2.33 -16.92 1.03
N SER A 122 -3.56 -17.43 1.20
CA SER A 122 -4.77 -16.80 0.67
C SER A 122 -5.05 -15.44 1.33
N GLY A 123 -4.83 -15.32 2.64
CA GLY A 123 -4.94 -14.08 3.39
C GLY A 123 -3.86 -13.07 3.03
N ILE A 124 -2.60 -13.51 2.90
CA ILE A 124 -1.47 -12.66 2.49
C ILE A 124 -1.70 -12.11 1.08
N THR A 125 -2.17 -12.95 0.15
CA THR A 125 -2.47 -12.51 -1.22
C THR A 125 -3.62 -11.50 -1.24
N ALA A 126 -4.66 -11.74 -0.42
CA ALA A 126 -5.76 -10.78 -0.27
C ALA A 126 -5.28 -9.44 0.33
N ALA A 127 -4.36 -9.49 1.31
CA ALA A 127 -3.75 -8.31 1.93
C ALA A 127 -2.99 -7.45 0.90
N VAL A 128 -2.15 -8.08 0.08
CA VAL A 128 -1.39 -7.40 -0.99
C VAL A 128 -2.35 -6.76 -2.00
N LEU A 129 -3.36 -7.51 -2.48
CA LEU A 129 -4.34 -6.98 -3.42
C LEU A 129 -5.15 -5.81 -2.85
N LEU A 130 -5.53 -5.87 -1.57
CA LEU A 130 -6.24 -4.80 -0.89
C LEU A 130 -5.38 -3.53 -0.78
N ASN A 131 -4.09 -3.72 -0.46
CA ASN A 131 -3.15 -2.62 -0.30
C ASN A 131 -2.88 -1.92 -1.63
N ILE A 132 -2.68 -2.67 -2.73
CA ILE A 132 -2.54 -2.12 -4.08
C ILE A 132 -3.76 -1.27 -4.47
N GLY A 133 -4.97 -1.76 -4.21
CA GLY A 133 -6.20 -0.99 -4.47
C GLY A 133 -6.27 0.31 -3.69
N SER A 134 -5.76 0.31 -2.45
CA SER A 134 -5.69 1.48 -1.59
C SER A 134 -4.66 2.51 -2.09
N ILE A 135 -3.50 2.05 -2.58
CA ILE A 135 -2.45 2.91 -3.16
C ILE A 135 -2.98 3.69 -4.37
N ILE A 136 -3.73 3.02 -5.25
CA ILE A 136 -4.32 3.66 -6.44
C ILE A 136 -5.27 4.79 -6.07
N GLY A 137 -5.98 4.64 -4.94
CA GLY A 137 -6.90 5.63 -4.39
C GLY A 137 -6.23 6.72 -3.54
N GLU A 138 -4.92 6.64 -3.30
CA GLU A 138 -4.25 7.62 -2.44
C GLU A 138 -4.26 8.99 -3.11
N THR A 139 -4.77 9.97 -2.37
CA THR A 139 -5.14 11.28 -2.94
C THR A 139 -4.38 12.41 -2.25
N MET A 140 -4.39 12.46 -0.92
CA MET A 140 -3.88 13.63 -0.18
C MET A 140 -2.36 13.63 -0.08
N ALA A 141 -1.73 12.48 0.14
CA ALA A 141 -0.27 12.40 0.19
C ALA A 141 0.35 12.75 -1.17
N VAL A 142 -0.24 12.23 -2.26
CA VAL A 142 0.21 12.44 -3.64
C VAL A 142 0.07 13.91 -4.04
N LEU A 143 -1.08 14.53 -3.74
CA LEU A 143 -1.36 15.93 -4.05
C LEU A 143 -0.29 16.87 -3.48
N LEU A 144 0.19 16.60 -2.25
CA LEU A 144 1.19 17.45 -1.60
C LEU A 144 2.61 17.30 -2.16
N VAL A 145 3.01 16.06 -2.52
CA VAL A 145 4.41 15.72 -2.83
C VAL A 145 4.72 15.73 -4.32
N VAL A 146 3.77 15.33 -5.18
CA VAL A 146 4.02 15.21 -6.63
C VAL A 146 3.90 16.55 -7.36
N GLY A 147 3.21 17.53 -6.76
CA GLY A 147 3.04 18.88 -7.30
C GLY A 147 1.70 19.13 -7.99
N ASN A 148 0.92 18.07 -8.25
CA ASN A 148 -0.43 18.13 -8.83
C ASN A 148 -0.49 18.97 -10.12
N VAL A 149 0.46 18.74 -11.02
CA VAL A 149 0.45 19.41 -12.32
C VAL A 149 0.01 18.42 -13.38
N ALA A 150 -1.13 18.69 -14.01
CA ALA A 150 -1.71 17.87 -15.08
C ALA A 150 -0.92 18.01 -16.40
N ARG A 151 0.35 17.61 -16.38
CA ARG A 151 1.23 17.51 -17.55
C ARG A 151 1.80 16.10 -17.64
N ILE A 152 2.02 15.67 -18.88
CA ILE A 152 2.70 14.40 -19.16
C ILE A 152 4.21 14.67 -19.09
N ALA A 153 4.91 13.86 -18.29
CA ALA A 153 6.36 13.94 -18.18
C ALA A 153 7.02 13.86 -19.57
N SER A 154 7.99 14.74 -19.81
CA SER A 154 8.69 14.84 -21.10
C SER A 154 10.19 14.85 -20.87
N PRO A 155 10.91 13.72 -21.06
CA PRO A 155 10.47 12.44 -21.61
C PRO A 155 9.49 11.64 -20.72
N ILE A 156 8.72 10.70 -21.30
CA ILE A 156 7.69 9.91 -20.60
C ILE A 156 8.25 9.13 -19.39
N TYR A 157 9.53 8.79 -19.43
CA TYR A 157 10.21 8.04 -18.36
C TYR A 157 10.87 8.96 -17.31
N ASP A 158 10.71 10.27 -17.41
CA ASP A 158 11.28 11.20 -16.43
C ASP A 158 10.47 11.16 -15.13
N VAL A 159 11.04 10.46 -14.15
CA VAL A 159 10.44 10.30 -12.82
C VAL A 159 10.71 11.53 -11.93
N PHE A 160 11.63 12.41 -12.33
CA PHE A 160 11.93 13.66 -11.63
C PHE A 160 10.98 14.79 -12.02
N ASP A 161 10.22 14.64 -13.09
CA ASP A 161 9.18 15.59 -13.46
C ASP A 161 7.98 15.51 -12.50
N GLN A 162 7.23 16.60 -12.45
CA GLN A 162 5.97 16.69 -11.72
C GLN A 162 4.87 15.96 -12.50
N GLY A 163 3.90 15.44 -11.76
CA GLY A 163 2.75 14.79 -12.34
C GLY A 163 1.48 15.07 -11.55
N ALA A 164 0.41 14.40 -11.95
CA ALA A 164 -0.84 14.38 -11.22
C ALA A 164 -1.55 13.04 -11.44
N THR A 165 -2.21 12.56 -10.39
CA THR A 165 -3.15 11.44 -10.48
C THR A 165 -4.57 11.98 -10.69
N PHE A 166 -5.44 11.20 -11.34
CA PHE A 166 -6.85 11.58 -11.50
C PHE A 166 -7.52 11.94 -10.18
N THR A 167 -7.18 11.24 -9.10
CA THR A 167 -7.65 11.55 -7.74
C THR A 167 -7.17 12.91 -7.25
N SER A 168 -5.86 13.21 -7.39
CA SER A 168 -5.28 14.49 -6.97
C SER A 168 -5.78 15.69 -7.77
N VAL A 169 -6.00 15.54 -9.08
CA VAL A 169 -6.54 16.61 -9.93
C VAL A 169 -7.96 16.97 -9.50
N ILE A 170 -8.81 15.95 -9.28
CA ILE A 170 -10.18 16.17 -8.80
C ILE A 170 -10.15 16.82 -7.41
N ALA A 171 -9.34 16.31 -6.48
CA ALA A 171 -9.29 16.83 -5.12
C ALA A 171 -8.75 18.27 -5.03
N GLY A 172 -7.75 18.59 -5.84
CA GLY A 172 -7.12 19.91 -5.84
C GLY A 172 -7.93 20.97 -6.59
N GLU A 173 -8.47 20.64 -7.75
CA GLU A 173 -9.01 21.66 -8.66
C GLU A 173 -10.54 21.81 -8.58
N MET A 174 -11.28 20.76 -8.21
CA MET A 174 -12.76 20.78 -8.25
C MET A 174 -13.36 21.88 -7.34
N GLY A 175 -12.70 22.17 -6.23
CA GLY A 175 -13.13 23.23 -5.29
C GLY A 175 -12.78 24.64 -5.77
N GLU A 176 -11.83 24.80 -6.70
CA GLU A 176 -11.31 26.09 -7.13
C GLU A 176 -11.96 26.60 -8.42
N VAL A 177 -12.51 25.70 -9.25
CA VAL A 177 -13.12 26.10 -10.52
C VAL A 177 -14.57 26.57 -10.42
N ALA A 178 -14.88 27.61 -11.20
CA ALA A 178 -16.23 28.16 -11.30
C ALA A 178 -17.22 27.11 -11.81
N ARG A 179 -18.35 26.98 -11.11
CA ARG A 179 -19.44 26.07 -11.48
C ARG A 179 -19.96 26.41 -12.88
N GLY A 180 -20.11 25.40 -13.73
CA GLY A 180 -20.60 25.56 -15.10
C GLY A 180 -19.53 25.94 -16.13
N SER A 181 -18.26 26.14 -15.72
CA SER A 181 -17.15 26.34 -16.66
C SER A 181 -16.84 25.07 -17.46
N MET A 182 -16.16 25.20 -18.61
CA MET A 182 -15.69 24.05 -19.40
C MET A 182 -14.76 23.15 -18.57
N HIS A 183 -13.90 23.74 -17.74
CA HIS A 183 -12.99 23.00 -16.84
C HIS A 183 -13.75 22.17 -15.80
N TYR A 184 -14.81 22.72 -15.21
CA TYR A 184 -15.66 22.00 -14.26
C TYR A 184 -16.27 20.73 -14.88
N HIS A 185 -16.79 20.82 -16.12
CA HIS A 185 -17.31 19.66 -16.82
C HIS A 185 -16.22 18.64 -17.19
N ALA A 186 -15.01 19.11 -17.51
CA ALA A 186 -13.87 18.24 -17.76
C ALA A 186 -13.48 17.44 -16.50
N LEU A 187 -13.42 18.07 -15.33
CA LEU A 187 -13.14 17.38 -14.05
C LEU A 187 -14.23 16.33 -13.72
N PHE A 188 -15.50 16.63 -14.01
CA PHE A 188 -16.57 15.63 -13.88
C PHE A 188 -16.37 14.43 -14.82
N ALA A 189 -15.95 14.66 -16.06
CA ALA A 189 -15.63 13.59 -17.00
C ALA A 189 -14.44 12.74 -16.51
N VAL A 190 -13.40 13.37 -15.95
CA VAL A 190 -12.26 12.67 -15.34
C VAL A 190 -12.72 11.83 -14.14
N GLY A 191 -13.58 12.36 -13.28
CA GLY A 191 -14.16 11.62 -12.16
C GLY A 191 -14.99 10.42 -12.61
N PHE A 192 -15.79 10.58 -13.67
CA PHE A 192 -16.55 9.48 -14.26
C PHE A 192 -15.64 8.41 -14.87
N ALA A 193 -14.58 8.80 -15.58
CA ALA A 193 -13.59 7.88 -16.11
C ALA A 193 -12.87 7.11 -14.98
N LEU A 194 -12.46 7.81 -13.92
CA LEU A 194 -11.86 7.21 -12.74
C LEU A 194 -12.79 6.20 -12.08
N LEU A 195 -14.09 6.52 -11.96
CA LEU A 195 -15.09 5.62 -11.42
C LEU A 195 -15.19 4.33 -12.24
N ILE A 196 -15.18 4.41 -13.57
CA ILE A 196 -15.17 3.23 -14.45
C ILE A 196 -13.92 2.38 -14.21
N VAL A 197 -12.73 3.02 -14.18
CA VAL A 197 -11.46 2.33 -13.98
C VAL A 197 -11.43 1.61 -12.63
N VAL A 198 -11.77 2.31 -11.55
CA VAL A 198 -11.80 1.73 -10.19
C VAL A 198 -12.84 0.62 -10.10
N SER A 199 -13.99 0.77 -10.74
CA SER A 199 -15.02 -0.29 -10.75
C SER A 199 -14.53 -1.55 -11.45
N ILE A 200 -13.88 -1.42 -12.61
CA ILE A 200 -13.31 -2.56 -13.34
C ILE A 200 -12.23 -3.24 -12.49
N LEU A 201 -11.30 -2.48 -11.92
CA LEU A 201 -10.24 -3.01 -11.07
C LEU A 201 -10.80 -3.72 -9.83
N SER A 202 -11.83 -3.15 -9.20
CA SER A 202 -12.49 -3.74 -8.04
C SER A 202 -13.18 -5.05 -8.38
N LEU A 203 -13.89 -5.12 -9.51
CA LEU A 203 -14.52 -6.35 -10.01
C LEU A 203 -13.48 -7.45 -10.31
N ILE A 204 -12.34 -7.09 -10.90
CA ILE A 204 -11.24 -8.03 -11.16
C ILE A 204 -10.66 -8.55 -9.83
N ALA A 205 -10.42 -7.65 -8.87
CA ALA A 205 -9.89 -8.01 -7.56
C ALA A 205 -10.83 -8.96 -6.79
N ASP A 206 -12.13 -8.69 -6.81
CA ASP A 206 -13.13 -9.54 -6.17
C ASP A 206 -13.24 -10.91 -6.85
N TYR A 207 -13.21 -10.94 -8.19
CA TYR A 207 -13.19 -12.19 -8.94
C TYR A 207 -11.93 -13.02 -8.64
N ALA A 208 -10.75 -12.38 -8.59
CA ALA A 208 -9.50 -13.04 -8.24
C ALA A 208 -9.54 -13.61 -6.81
N ARG A 209 -10.06 -12.85 -5.83
CA ARG A 209 -10.25 -13.30 -4.45
C ARG A 209 -11.21 -14.49 -4.37
N ALA A 210 -12.34 -14.44 -5.07
CA ALA A 210 -13.31 -15.53 -5.10
C ALA A 210 -12.69 -16.82 -5.65
N ARG A 211 -11.81 -16.71 -6.66
CA ARG A 211 -11.09 -17.85 -7.22
C ARG A 211 -10.04 -18.43 -6.26
N ILE A 212 -9.29 -17.58 -5.57
CA ILE A 212 -8.27 -18.00 -4.59
C ILE A 212 -8.95 -18.69 -3.41
N ARG A 213 -10.05 -18.13 -2.89
CA ARG A 213 -10.82 -18.75 -1.79
C ARG A 213 -11.37 -20.13 -2.17
N ARG A 214 -11.81 -20.35 -3.41
CA ARG A 214 -12.24 -21.68 -3.86
C ARG A 214 -11.10 -22.70 -4.01
N LYS A 215 -9.88 -22.23 -4.31
CA LYS A 215 -8.71 -23.10 -4.51
C LYS A 215 -8.01 -23.46 -3.18
N PHE A 216 -8.12 -22.62 -2.15
CA PHE A 216 -7.44 -22.78 -0.86
C PHE A 216 -8.37 -22.86 0.37
N GLY A 217 -9.65 -22.53 0.24
CA GLY A 217 -10.65 -22.59 1.32
C GLY A 217 -11.33 -23.96 1.45
N GLY A 218 -10.60 -25.04 1.15
CA GLY A 218 -11.03 -26.42 1.34
C GLY A 218 -10.65 -26.99 2.70
N TYR A 219 -10.76 -26.17 3.76
CA TYR A 219 -10.75 -26.58 5.17
C TYR A 219 -11.69 -25.67 5.95
#